data_AF-A0AAD8TJW0-F1
#
_entry.id   AF-A0AAD8TJW0-F1
#
_cell.length_a   1.000
_cell.length_b   1.000
_cell.length_c   1.000
_cell.angle_alpha   90.00
_cell.angle_beta   90.00
_cell.angle_gamma   90.00
#
_symmetry.space_group_name_H-M   'P 1'
#
loop_
_entity.id
_entity.type
_entity.pdbx_description
1 polymer ?
#
loop_
_entity_poly.entity_id
_entity_poly.type
_entity_poly.pdbx_seq_one_letter_code
_entity_poly.pdbx_strand_id
1 'polypeptide(L)'
;MLWNSSVPYWSRGEWNGEYFSNVPEMTACHLFGFTFVDDDREVSFAYPLLDETITMYNFLDLVSGRRKVLAWHDATQDWVTVYTHPAAQCEVHAVCGPFTVCADNAPPPCGCMKGFTCGLGS
;
A
#
# COMPACT_ATOMS: atom_id res chain seq x y z
N MET A 1 -5.24 3.84 5.52
CA MET A 1 -6.63 4.11 5.06
C MET A 1 -7.58 3.67 6.17
N LEU A 2 -8.45 4.58 6.60
CA LEU A 2 -9.47 4.33 7.62
C LEU A 2 -10.83 4.69 6.99
N TRP A 3 -11.74 3.73 6.92
CA TRP A 3 -13.13 4.02 6.59
C TRP A 3 -14.02 3.24 7.56
N ASN A 4 -14.70 3.96 8.45
CA ASN A 4 -15.67 3.44 9.41
C ASN A 4 -15.17 2.36 10.40
N SER A 5 -13.88 2.35 10.74
CA SER A 5 -13.29 1.46 11.75
C SER A 5 -12.32 2.24 12.63
N SER A 6 -12.22 1.86 13.90
CA SER A 6 -11.17 2.35 14.82
C SER A 6 -9.81 1.69 14.56
N VAL A 7 -9.78 0.62 13.77
CA VAL A 7 -8.57 -0.12 13.43
C VAL A 7 -8.12 0.26 12.01
N PRO A 8 -6.88 0.74 11.82
CA PRO A 8 -6.34 1.06 10.50
C PRO A 8 -6.28 -0.20 9.65
N TYR A 9 -6.83 -0.15 8.44
CA TYR A 9 -6.76 -1.27 7.49
C TYR A 9 -5.32 -1.48 6.98
N TRP A 10 -4.61 -0.38 6.72
CA TRP A 10 -3.22 -0.36 6.24
C TRP A 10 -2.61 1.04 6.44
N SER A 11 -1.28 1.10 6.63
CA SER A 11 -0.50 2.33 6.68
C SER A 11 0.61 2.32 5.63
N ARG A 12 0.90 3.49 5.06
CA ARG A 12 2.08 3.68 4.20
C ARG A 12 3.38 3.60 4.99
N GLY A 13 3.31 3.67 6.32
CA GLY A 13 4.46 3.83 7.19
C GLY A 13 4.87 5.30 7.32
N GLU A 14 6.03 5.51 7.93
CA GLU A 14 6.62 6.84 8.15
C GLU A 14 7.42 7.29 6.92
N TRP A 15 7.54 8.60 6.74
CA TRP A 15 8.38 9.19 5.71
C TRP A 15 9.84 9.15 6.14
N ASN A 16 10.71 8.57 5.32
CA ASN A 16 12.14 8.41 5.66
C ASN A 16 13.06 9.48 5.04
N GLY A 17 12.49 10.50 4.39
CA GLY A 17 13.23 11.51 3.62
C GLY A 17 13.11 11.36 2.11
N GLU A 18 12.80 10.16 1.62
CA GLU A 18 12.71 9.85 0.18
C GLU A 18 11.42 9.12 -0.20
N TYR A 19 10.93 8.22 0.65
CA TYR A 19 9.72 7.44 0.43
C TYR A 19 9.07 7.02 1.76
N PHE A 20 7.84 6.51 1.69
CA PHE A 20 7.18 5.92 2.86
C PHE A 20 7.65 4.49 3.09
N SER A 21 7.97 4.10 4.33
CA SER A 21 8.63 2.82 4.64
C SER A 21 7.93 1.57 4.11
N ASN A 22 6.60 1.58 4.00
CA ASN A 22 5.79 0.45 3.49
C ASN A 22 5.39 0.64 2.02
N VAL A 23 6.02 1.58 1.31
CA VAL A 23 5.81 1.84 -0.13
C VAL A 23 7.16 2.07 -0.82
N PRO A 24 8.09 1.09 -0.79
CA PRO A 24 9.42 1.25 -1.38
C PRO A 24 9.37 1.46 -2.91
N GLU A 25 8.29 1.08 -3.59
CA GLU A 25 8.11 1.22 -5.04
C GLU A 25 8.10 2.68 -5.51
N MET A 26 7.90 3.65 -4.59
CA MET A 26 8.02 5.08 -4.89
C MET A 26 9.40 5.41 -5.48
N THR A 27 10.46 4.73 -5.04
CA THR A 27 11.83 4.96 -5.54
C THR A 27 12.01 4.59 -7.02
N ALA A 28 11.23 3.64 -7.51
CA ALA A 28 11.27 3.17 -8.90
C ALA A 28 10.25 3.89 -9.81
N CYS A 29 9.34 4.68 -9.23
CA CYS A 29 8.26 5.32 -9.97
C CYS A 29 8.68 6.73 -10.44
N HIS A 30 9.03 6.84 -11.72
CA HIS A 30 9.41 8.11 -12.34
C HIS A 30 8.24 8.87 -12.99
N LEU A 31 7.00 8.46 -12.73
CA LEU A 31 5.80 9.15 -13.24
C LEU A 31 5.40 10.35 -12.38
N PHE A 32 5.82 10.35 -11.11
CA PHE A 32 5.43 11.35 -10.12
C PHE A 32 6.64 12.03 -9.51
N GLY A 33 6.52 13.33 -9.24
CA GLY A 33 7.42 14.03 -8.34
C GLY A 33 6.89 13.93 -6.92
N PHE A 34 7.61 13.31 -5.99
CA PHE A 34 7.16 13.20 -4.61
C PHE A 34 7.64 14.39 -3.77
N THR A 35 6.71 15.04 -3.06
CA THR A 35 7.02 16.14 -2.14
C THR A 35 6.35 15.86 -0.81
N PHE A 36 7.13 15.94 0.26
CA PHE A 36 6.64 15.84 1.63
C PHE A 36 7.04 17.11 2.37
N VAL A 37 6.05 17.76 3.02
CA VAL A 37 6.23 18.95 3.84
C VAL A 37 5.80 18.59 5.25
N ASP A 38 6.65 18.92 6.22
CA ASP A 38 6.39 18.78 7.65
C ASP A 38 7.04 19.97 8.35
N ASP A 39 6.22 21.00 8.60
CA ASP A 39 6.63 22.22 9.28
C ASP A 39 5.58 22.67 10.32
N ASP A 40 5.83 23.79 11.00
CA ASP A 40 4.94 24.32 12.05
C ASP A 40 3.53 24.71 11.54
N ARG A 41 3.31 24.74 10.22
CA ARG A 41 2.06 25.15 9.57
C ARG A 41 1.30 23.97 9.01
N GLU A 42 1.99 23.05 8.33
CA GLU A 42 1.33 21.91 7.68
C GLU A 42 2.18 20.64 7.64
N VAL A 43 1.47 19.52 7.60
CA VAL A 43 2.01 18.22 7.22
C VAL A 43 1.27 17.78 5.96
N SER A 44 1.95 17.80 4.82
CA SER A 44 1.36 17.52 3.52
C SER A 44 2.23 16.59 2.68
N PHE A 45 1.58 15.80 1.83
CA PHE A 45 2.24 14.95 0.85
C PHE A 45 1.59 15.15 -0.50
N ALA A 46 2.39 15.56 -1.49
CA ALA A 46 1.97 15.81 -2.85
C ALA A 46 2.75 14.91 -3.81
N TYR A 47 2.08 14.52 -4.89
CA TYR A 47 2.66 13.67 -5.94
C TYR A 47 2.17 14.13 -7.33
N PRO A 48 2.56 15.33 -7.80
CA PRO A 48 2.26 15.77 -9.15
C PRO A 48 2.79 14.80 -10.21
N LEU A 49 2.06 14.69 -11.32
CA LEU A 49 2.56 14.02 -12.52
C LEU A 49 3.70 14.85 -13.11
N LEU A 50 4.77 14.17 -13.54
CA LEU A 50 5.89 14.83 -14.22
C LEU A 50 5.60 15.09 -15.71
N ASP A 51 4.68 14.31 -16.29
CA ASP A 51 4.18 14.49 -17.64
C ASP A 51 2.65 14.62 -17.60
N GLU A 52 2.16 15.83 -17.87
CA GLU A 52 0.73 16.17 -17.83
C GLU A 52 -0.07 15.58 -19.01
N THR A 53 0.60 15.00 -20.02
CA THR A 53 -0.08 14.31 -21.12
C THR A 53 -0.59 12.93 -20.70
N ILE A 54 -0.08 12.38 -19.60
CA ILE A 54 -0.46 11.06 -19.10
C ILE A 54 -1.82 11.14 -18.40
N THR A 55 -2.77 10.34 -18.88
CA THR A 55 -4.07 10.18 -18.21
C THR A 55 -3.98 9.10 -17.14
N MET A 56 -4.31 9.47 -15.90
CA MET A 56 -4.30 8.59 -14.74
C MET A 56 -5.69 8.43 -14.13
N TYR A 57 -6.02 7.22 -13.69
CA TYR A 57 -7.23 6.91 -12.96
C TYR A 57 -6.90 6.33 -11.59
N ASN A 58 -7.36 7.00 -10.53
CA ASN A 58 -7.12 6.63 -9.14
C ASN A 58 -8.46 6.29 -8.48
N PHE A 59 -8.61 5.08 -7.93
CA PHE A 59 -9.87 4.67 -7.31
C PHE A 59 -9.66 3.66 -6.17
N LEU A 60 -10.67 3.54 -5.32
CA LEU A 60 -10.76 2.48 -4.30
C LEU A 60 -11.61 1.35 -4.86
N ASP A 61 -11.02 0.16 -5.01
CA ASP A 61 -11.75 -1.05 -5.36
C ASP A 61 -12.49 -1.56 -4.13
N LEU A 62 -13.82 -1.40 -4.11
CA LEU A 62 -14.66 -1.75 -2.98
C LEU A 62 -14.76 -3.27 -2.74
N VAL A 63 -14.45 -4.10 -3.74
CA VAL A 63 -14.48 -5.56 -3.60
C VAL A 63 -13.23 -6.03 -2.86
N SER A 64 -12.06 -5.53 -3.26
CA SER A 64 -10.79 -5.92 -2.63
C SER A 64 -10.37 -5.05 -1.45
N GLY A 65 -10.96 -3.87 -1.29
CA GLY A 65 -10.54 -2.86 -0.31
C GLY A 65 -9.22 -2.16 -0.67
N ARG A 66 -8.72 -2.35 -1.90
CA ARG A 66 -7.40 -1.88 -2.33
C ARG A 66 -7.53 -0.59 -3.17
N ARG A 67 -6.66 0.38 -2.90
CA ARG A 67 -6.49 1.56 -3.76
C ARG A 67 -5.71 1.14 -5.00
N LYS A 68 -6.25 1.41 -6.19
CA LYS A 68 -5.60 1.14 -7.47
C LYS A 68 -5.36 2.44 -8.22
N VAL A 69 -4.23 2.47 -8.91
CA VAL A 69 -3.84 3.59 -9.76
C VAL A 69 -3.45 3.04 -11.12
N LEU A 70 -4.16 3.48 -12.15
CA LEU A 70 -4.02 3.04 -13.53
C LEU A 70 -3.53 4.21 -14.40
N ALA A 71 -2.66 3.92 -15.35
CA ALA A 71 -2.26 4.83 -16.42
C ALA A 71 -2.88 4.37 -17.74
N TRP A 72 -3.34 5.30 -18.55
CA TRP A 72 -3.76 4.99 -19.92
C TRP A 72 -2.53 4.78 -20.81
N HIS A 73 -2.51 3.67 -21.54
CA HIS A 73 -1.43 3.35 -22.46
C HIS A 73 -1.91 3.43 -23.90
N ASP A 74 -1.51 4.48 -24.62
CA ASP A 74 -2.03 4.79 -25.95
C ASP A 74 -1.71 3.72 -26.99
N ALA A 75 -0.55 3.07 -26.92
CA ALA A 75 -0.17 2.09 -27.94
C ALA A 75 -1.04 0.82 -27.89
N THR A 76 -1.54 0.45 -26.70
CA THR A 76 -2.43 -0.71 -26.53
C THR A 76 -3.89 -0.31 -26.34
N GLN A 77 -4.19 0.98 -26.21
CA GLN A 77 -5.52 1.52 -25.91
C GLN A 77 -6.14 0.85 -24.67
N ASP A 78 -5.33 0.70 -23.61
CA ASP A 78 -5.75 -0.03 -22.40
C ASP A 78 -5.20 0.63 -21.12
N TRP A 79 -5.83 0.31 -19.99
CA TRP A 79 -5.42 0.75 -18.67
C TRP A 79 -4.38 -0.19 -18.06
N VAL A 80 -3.20 0.34 -17.77
CA VAL A 80 -2.12 -0.40 -17.11
C VAL A 80 -2.06 -0.03 -15.65
N THR A 81 -1.97 -1.04 -14.76
CA THR A 81 -1.82 -0.80 -13.32
C THR A 81 -0.42 -0.28 -13.02
N VAL A 82 -0.34 0.92 -12.44
CA VAL A 82 0.91 1.52 -11.96
C VAL A 82 1.24 1.02 -10.57
N TYR A 83 0.28 1.10 -9.64
CA TYR A 83 0.42 0.53 -8.30
C TYR A 83 -0.93 0.18 -7.68
N THR A 84 -0.90 -0.79 -6.77
CA THR A 84 -2.04 -1.21 -5.95
C THR A 84 -1.61 -1.26 -4.50
N HIS A 85 -2.36 -0.61 -3.61
CA HIS A 85 -2.08 -0.62 -2.16
C HIS A 85 -3.29 -1.05 -1.34
N PRO A 86 -3.11 -1.91 -0.32
CA PRO A 86 -1.87 -2.65 0.02
C PRO A 86 -1.43 -3.56 -1.12
N ALA A 87 -0.13 -3.85 -1.27
CA ALA A 87 0.38 -4.67 -2.37
C ALA A 87 0.28 -6.18 -2.04
N ALA A 88 0.58 -6.53 -0.79
CA ALA A 88 0.50 -7.88 -0.27
C ALA A 88 -0.62 -8.04 0.78
N GLN A 89 -1.00 -9.30 1.06
CA GLN A 89 -2.02 -9.57 2.08
C GLN A 89 -1.45 -9.25 3.47
N CYS A 90 -0.20 -9.60 3.72
CA CYS A 90 0.45 -9.40 5.01
C CYS A 90 0.71 -7.94 5.39
N GLU A 91 0.54 -7.00 4.46
CA GLU A 91 0.57 -5.57 4.76
C GLU A 91 -0.71 -5.09 5.46
N VAL A 92 -1.82 -5.82 5.32
CA VAL A 92 -3.07 -5.48 5.99
C VAL A 92 -2.93 -5.73 7.50
N HIS A 93 -3.38 -4.75 8.28
CA HIS A 93 -3.29 -4.82 9.73
C HIS A 93 -4.08 -6.02 10.29
N ALA A 94 -3.46 -6.77 11.20
CA ALA A 94 -4.08 -7.88 11.92
C ALA A 94 -4.68 -9.00 11.03
N VAL A 95 -4.10 -9.26 9.86
CA VAL A 95 -4.45 -10.44 9.03
C VAL A 95 -4.24 -11.74 9.80
N CYS A 96 -3.17 -11.79 10.58
CA CYS A 96 -2.88 -12.92 11.46
C CYS A 96 -3.12 -12.53 12.92
N GLY A 97 -3.54 -13.51 13.74
CA GLY A 97 -3.89 -13.29 15.14
C GLY A 97 -2.69 -13.04 16.06
N PRO A 98 -2.93 -12.86 17.37
CA PRO A 98 -1.86 -12.72 18.34
C PRO A 98 -0.86 -13.89 18.28
N PHE A 99 0.42 -13.61 18.49
CA PHE A 99 1.51 -14.58 18.50
C PHE A 99 1.83 -15.27 17.16
N THR A 100 1.36 -14.70 16.05
CA THR A 100 1.59 -15.20 14.69
C THR A 100 2.35 -14.19 13.82
N VAL A 101 2.98 -14.69 12.75
CA VAL A 101 3.68 -13.93 11.71
C VAL A 101 2.99 -14.21 10.39
N CYS A 102 2.76 -13.16 9.59
CA CYS A 102 2.26 -13.29 8.24
C CYS A 102 3.42 -13.44 7.24
N ALA A 103 3.30 -14.40 6.32
CA ALA A 103 4.20 -14.58 5.19
C ALA A 103 3.39 -14.84 3.92
N ASP A 104 3.44 -13.92 2.96
CA ASP A 104 2.64 -14.01 1.73
C ASP A 104 2.97 -15.24 0.87
N ASN A 105 4.18 -15.80 1.03
CA ASN A 105 4.68 -16.94 0.25
C ASN A 105 4.46 -18.29 0.96
N ALA A 106 3.76 -18.34 2.10
CA ALA A 106 3.52 -19.56 2.86
C ALA A 106 2.03 -19.96 2.84
N PRO A 107 1.71 -21.23 2.56
CA PRO A 107 0.38 -21.79 2.84
C PRO A 107 0.40 -22.63 4.15
N PRO A 108 -0.34 -22.26 5.21
CA PRO A 108 -1.15 -21.05 5.37
C PRO A 108 -0.29 -19.79 5.58
N PRO A 109 -0.80 -18.58 5.23
CA PRO A 109 -0.03 -17.34 5.29
C PRO A 109 0.32 -16.91 6.72
N CYS A 110 -0.38 -17.45 7.72
CA CYS A 110 -0.11 -17.18 9.13
C CYS A 110 0.63 -18.36 9.77
N GLY A 111 1.85 -18.11 10.23
CA GLY A 111 2.66 -19.07 11.00
C GLY A 111 2.84 -18.62 12.44
N CYS A 112 3.18 -19.54 13.34
CA CYS A 112 3.51 -19.16 14.71
C CYS A 112 4.86 -18.47 14.79
N MET A 113 4.96 -17.45 15.65
CA MET A 113 6.27 -16.93 16.04
C MET A 113 7.11 -18.04 16.67
N LYS A 114 8.42 -18.00 16.42
CA LYS A 114 9.36 -18.96 17.01
C LYS A 114 9.26 -18.92 18.54
N GLY A 115 8.99 -20.07 19.16
CA GLY A 115 8.82 -20.20 20.61
C GLY A 115 7.36 -20.10 21.10
N PHE A 116 6.40 -19.88 20.20
CA PHE A 116 4.97 -19.92 20.49
C PHE A 116 4.32 -21.15 19.85
N THR A 117 3.40 -21.77 20.58
CA THR A 117 2.47 -22.76 20.04
C THR A 117 1.11 -22.09 19.82
N CYS A 118 0.77 -21.80 18.57
CA CYS A 118 -0.59 -21.41 18.23
C CYS A 118 -1.40 -22.70 18.14
N GLY A 119 -2.46 -22.80 18.93
CA GLY A 119 -3.43 -23.86 18.72
C GLY A 119 -4.03 -23.68 17.33
N LEU A 120 -3.98 -24.73 16.50
CA LEU A 120 -4.95 -24.89 15.44
C LEU A 120 -6.31 -24.90 16.14
N GLY A 121 -7.03 -23.79 16.10
CA GLY A 121 -8.42 -23.76 16.52
C GLY A 121 -9.15 -24.83 15.72
N SER A 122 -9.63 -25.86 16.44
CA SER A 122 -10.57 -26.86 15.95
C SER A 122 -11.85 -26.23 15.44
#